data_AF-A0A1Q6TVD4-F1
#
_entry.id   AF-A0A1Q6TVD4-F1
#
_cell.length_a   1.000
_cell.length_b   1.000
_cell.length_c   1.000
_cell.angle_alpha   90.00
_cell.angle_beta   90.00
_cell.angle_gamma   90.00
#
_symmetry.space_group_name_H-M   'P 1'
#
loop_
_entity.id
_entity.type
_entity.pdbx_description
1 polymer ?
#
loop_
_entity_poly.entity_id
_entity_poly.type
_entity_poly.pdbx_seq_one_letter_code
_entity_poly.pdbx_strand_id
1 'polypeptide(L)'
;MANIKIVRYLALQNRQEECLNKVCEIRNSGQEECLTKEVLFYEVQALKILGKYSEAIEKGEDLWSREVSSQVLFLLAECYYLNVQEQEAICTLRDGIKKGIRNVEVYQKYAEYTKRSRPAECEKYIKKALIHSDNDPNVMLWAMTLLYSIGKSDAASELLVKLQALDKADCFKTLTFKEVMELLDKTEEESKKRYEMYTKCEFPYHMFFDCSGNSSYTLYCQQLWSNNINNSVRKQLLLTSFGGHSASIEEIKKTLGQAITVDFSSLIHMKHFEILDDIRSCWNKIIISGNINVCRMFGRRAPGAFGC
;
A
#
# COMPACT_ATOMS: atom_id res chain seq x y z
N MET A 1 32.53 -6.24 -11.84
CA MET A 1 31.35 -5.89 -12.69
C MET A 1 30.20 -6.91 -12.59
N ALA A 2 30.44 -8.23 -12.56
CA ALA A 2 29.37 -9.23 -12.38
C ALA A 2 28.65 -9.12 -11.01
N ASN A 3 29.40 -8.94 -9.91
CA ASN A 3 28.83 -8.80 -8.56
C ASN A 3 27.88 -7.60 -8.42
N ILE A 4 28.22 -6.44 -9.00
CA ILE A 4 27.35 -5.26 -9.03
C ILE A 4 26.01 -5.57 -9.70
N LYS A 5 26.05 -6.28 -10.85
CA LYS A 5 24.83 -6.70 -11.57
C LYS A 5 23.98 -7.68 -10.73
N ILE A 6 24.60 -8.59 -10.00
CA ILE A 6 23.91 -9.54 -9.13
C ILE A 6 23.20 -8.79 -7.99
N VAL A 7 23.89 -7.89 -7.29
CA VAL A 7 23.28 -7.07 -6.23
C VAL A 7 22.08 -6.29 -6.76
N ARG A 8 22.23 -5.58 -7.89
CA ARG A 8 21.14 -4.86 -8.55
C ARG A 8 19.96 -5.79 -8.85
N TYR A 9 20.22 -6.95 -9.44
CA TYR A 9 19.18 -7.93 -9.77
C TYR A 9 18.42 -8.42 -8.55
N LEU A 10 19.13 -8.78 -7.47
CA LEU A 10 18.52 -9.23 -6.21
C LEU A 10 17.65 -8.13 -5.58
N ALA A 11 18.14 -6.89 -5.55
CA ALA A 11 17.38 -5.75 -5.05
C ALA A 11 16.09 -5.50 -5.86
N LEU A 12 16.18 -5.53 -7.19
CA LEU A 12 15.03 -5.32 -8.09
C LEU A 12 14.01 -6.46 -8.04
N GLN A 13 14.44 -7.69 -7.73
CA GLN A 13 13.55 -8.84 -7.50
C GLN A 13 13.01 -8.92 -6.07
N ASN A 14 13.29 -7.92 -5.25
CA ASN A 14 12.88 -7.86 -3.86
C ASN A 14 13.42 -9.02 -2.99
N ARG A 15 14.57 -9.59 -3.36
CA ARG A 15 15.28 -10.63 -2.60
C ARG A 15 16.27 -9.97 -1.63
N GLN A 16 15.73 -9.24 -0.64
CA GLN A 16 16.51 -8.30 0.17
C GLN A 16 17.56 -8.98 1.05
N GLU A 17 17.24 -10.11 1.68
CA GLU A 17 18.21 -10.85 2.51
C GLU A 17 19.39 -11.35 1.67
N GLU A 18 19.13 -11.88 0.48
CA GLU A 18 20.17 -12.34 -0.43
C GLU A 18 20.99 -11.19 -1.00
N CYS A 19 20.35 -10.05 -1.27
CA CYS A 19 21.03 -8.82 -1.64
C CYS A 19 22.05 -8.43 -0.57
N LEU A 20 21.65 -8.40 0.70
CA LEU A 20 22.56 -8.08 1.81
C LEU A 20 23.65 -9.13 2.00
N ASN A 21 23.32 -10.43 1.94
CA ASN A 21 24.33 -11.49 2.00
C ASN A 21 25.38 -11.30 0.91
N LYS A 22 24.95 -10.92 -0.31
CA LYS A 22 25.88 -10.68 -1.40
C LYS A 22 26.78 -9.47 -1.17
N VAL A 23 26.24 -8.38 -0.59
CA VAL A 23 27.05 -7.21 -0.21
C VAL A 23 28.06 -7.57 0.89
N CYS A 24 27.66 -8.37 1.88
CA CYS A 24 28.56 -8.88 2.92
C CYS A 24 29.66 -9.78 2.35
N GLU A 25 29.36 -10.66 1.39
CA GLU A 25 30.36 -11.46 0.68
C GLU A 25 31.39 -10.58 -0.05
N ILE A 26 30.94 -9.51 -0.71
CA ILE A 26 31.82 -8.56 -1.40
C ILE A 26 32.78 -7.91 -0.40
N ARG A 27 32.28 -7.44 0.76
CA ARG A 27 33.12 -6.90 1.85
C ARG A 27 34.12 -7.94 2.36
N ASN A 28 33.66 -9.14 2.67
CA ASN A 28 34.50 -10.19 3.27
C ASN A 28 35.56 -10.73 2.31
N SER A 29 35.31 -10.67 1.00
CA SER A 29 36.27 -11.06 -0.03
C SER A 29 37.27 -9.96 -0.39
N GLY A 30 37.18 -8.78 0.24
CA GLY A 30 38.08 -7.65 0.00
C GLY A 30 37.90 -6.97 -1.36
N GLN A 31 36.75 -7.18 -2.02
CA GLN A 31 36.44 -6.64 -3.34
C GLN A 31 35.85 -5.22 -3.24
N GLU A 32 36.58 -4.32 -2.61
CA GLU A 32 36.12 -2.97 -2.27
C GLU A 32 35.70 -2.17 -3.51
N GLU A 33 36.32 -2.44 -4.68
CA GLU A 33 35.97 -1.84 -5.96
C GLU A 33 34.54 -2.17 -6.43
N CYS A 34 33.93 -3.23 -5.90
CA CYS A 34 32.55 -3.60 -6.17
C CYS A 34 31.55 -2.85 -5.26
N LEU A 35 31.98 -2.23 -4.16
CA LEU A 35 31.14 -1.43 -3.25
C LEU A 35 30.92 -0.01 -3.81
N THR A 36 30.43 0.03 -5.03
CA THR A 36 30.03 1.28 -5.69
C THR A 36 28.89 1.96 -4.94
N LYS A 37 28.72 3.26 -5.18
CA LYS A 37 27.61 4.06 -4.63
C LYS A 37 26.24 3.41 -4.84
N GLU A 38 26.04 2.81 -6.01
CA GLU A 38 24.83 2.08 -6.34
C GLU A 38 24.64 0.83 -5.45
N VAL A 39 25.70 0.04 -5.24
CA VAL A 39 25.65 -1.15 -4.38
C VAL A 39 25.35 -0.75 -2.93
N LEU A 40 25.97 0.32 -2.44
CA LEU A 40 25.70 0.88 -1.11
C LEU A 40 24.26 1.42 -1.00
N PHE A 41 23.73 2.03 -2.07
CA PHE A 41 22.34 2.45 -2.11
C PHE A 41 21.39 1.26 -1.96
N TYR A 42 21.64 0.16 -2.68
CA TYR A 42 20.84 -1.06 -2.56
C TYR A 42 20.99 -1.74 -1.20
N GLU A 43 22.16 -1.69 -0.58
CA GLU A 43 22.37 -2.16 0.80
C GLU A 43 21.46 -1.40 1.78
N VAL A 44 21.49 -0.07 1.76
CA VAL A 44 20.63 0.76 2.62
C VAL A 44 19.15 0.51 2.32
N GLN A 45 18.78 0.38 1.05
CA GLN A 45 17.41 0.09 0.65
C GLN A 45 16.93 -1.28 1.16
N ALA A 46 17.77 -2.32 1.04
CA ALA A 46 17.44 -3.66 1.52
C ALA A 46 17.30 -3.70 3.04
N LEU A 47 18.20 -3.03 3.78
CA LEU A 47 18.09 -2.88 5.24
C LEU A 47 16.78 -2.18 5.64
N LYS A 48 16.42 -1.09 4.95
CA LYS A 48 15.15 -0.38 5.18
C LYS A 48 13.95 -1.31 4.96
N ILE A 49 13.92 -2.04 3.85
CA ILE A 49 12.79 -2.94 3.52
C ILE A 49 12.66 -4.07 4.55
N LEU A 50 13.78 -4.59 5.06
CA LEU A 50 13.78 -5.62 6.11
C LEU A 50 13.45 -5.08 7.51
N GLY A 51 13.22 -3.77 7.65
CA GLY A 51 12.93 -3.13 8.94
C GLY A 51 14.15 -2.95 9.84
N LYS A 52 15.38 -3.13 9.32
CA LYS A 52 16.64 -2.93 10.04
C LYS A 52 17.05 -1.45 10.02
N TYR A 53 16.18 -0.58 10.54
CA TYR A 53 16.30 0.87 10.33
C TYR A 53 17.56 1.48 10.95
N SER A 54 17.98 1.07 12.14
CA SER A 54 19.19 1.59 12.78
C SER A 54 20.45 1.33 11.93
N GLU A 55 20.57 0.13 11.38
CA GLU A 55 21.67 -0.24 10.49
C GLU A 55 21.57 0.48 9.14
N ALA A 56 20.34 0.63 8.61
CA ALA A 56 20.09 1.41 7.40
C ALA A 56 20.48 2.89 7.56
N ILE A 57 20.24 3.48 8.73
CA ILE A 57 20.63 4.86 9.04
C ILE A 57 22.14 4.99 9.06
N GLU A 58 22.85 4.12 9.79
CA GLU A 58 24.32 4.15 9.87
C GLU A 58 24.96 4.08 8.47
N LYS A 59 24.54 3.10 7.64
CA LYS A 59 25.05 2.96 6.27
C LYS A 59 24.58 4.09 5.36
N GLY A 60 23.37 4.61 5.58
CA GLY A 60 22.81 5.73 4.83
C GLY A 60 23.53 7.05 5.09
N GLU A 61 23.97 7.31 6.32
CA GLU A 61 24.79 8.48 6.68
C GLU A 61 26.17 8.42 6.01
N ASP A 62 26.83 7.25 6.03
CA ASP A 62 28.08 7.02 5.30
C ASP A 62 27.89 7.26 3.80
N LEU A 63 26.85 6.70 3.18
CA LEU A 63 26.54 6.93 1.78
C LEU A 63 26.28 8.42 1.47
N TRP A 64 25.53 9.12 2.33
CA TRP A 64 25.23 10.55 2.19
C TRP A 64 26.49 11.42 2.23
N SER A 65 27.50 11.02 3.02
CA SER A 65 28.79 11.71 3.07
C SER A 65 29.59 11.58 1.75
N ARG A 66 29.37 10.48 1.01
CA ARG A 66 30.06 10.14 -0.25
C ARG A 66 29.32 10.61 -1.50
N GLU A 67 27.99 10.70 -1.42
CA GLU A 67 27.13 11.10 -2.52
C GLU A 67 25.95 11.94 -2.04
N VAL A 68 26.00 13.23 -2.41
CA VAL A 68 24.89 14.17 -2.20
C VAL A 68 23.97 14.13 -3.42
N SER A 69 22.93 13.29 -3.36
CA SER A 69 21.89 13.19 -4.39
C SER A 69 20.48 13.12 -3.79
N SER A 70 19.45 13.48 -4.57
CA SER A 70 18.06 13.45 -4.10
C SER A 70 17.61 12.04 -3.70
N GLN A 71 18.11 11.02 -4.39
CA GLN A 71 17.78 9.61 -4.11
C GLN A 71 18.32 9.18 -2.75
N VAL A 72 19.60 9.46 -2.47
CA VAL A 72 20.21 9.14 -1.16
C VAL A 72 19.54 9.95 -0.04
N LEU A 73 19.27 11.23 -0.30
CA LEU A 73 18.56 12.10 0.64
C LEU A 73 17.20 11.52 1.04
N PHE A 74 16.41 11.07 0.06
CA PHE A 74 15.10 10.50 0.30
C PHE A 74 15.15 9.18 1.04
N LEU A 75 16.10 8.33 0.68
CA LEU A 75 16.29 7.05 1.33
C LEU A 75 16.64 7.23 2.80
N LEU A 76 17.61 8.10 3.11
CA LEU A 76 18.03 8.37 4.48
C LEU A 76 16.91 9.05 5.31
N ALA A 77 16.23 10.05 4.75
CA ALA A 77 15.11 10.70 5.43
C ALA A 77 13.96 9.72 5.74
N GLU A 78 13.68 8.76 4.85
CA GLU A 78 12.73 7.69 5.11
C GLU A 78 13.19 6.75 6.21
N CYS A 79 14.47 6.36 6.23
CA CYS A 79 15.00 5.51 7.29
C CYS A 79 14.82 6.15 8.67
N TYR A 80 15.14 7.45 8.82
CA TYR A 80 14.87 8.18 10.06
C TYR A 80 13.38 8.21 10.41
N TYR A 81 12.52 8.54 9.44
CA TYR A 81 11.08 8.63 9.66
C TYR A 81 10.49 7.28 10.12
N LEU A 82 10.86 6.18 9.46
CA LEU A 82 10.42 4.83 9.79
C LEU A 82 10.99 4.35 11.14
N ASN A 83 12.16 4.86 11.54
CA ASN A 83 12.72 4.64 12.86
C ASN A 83 12.14 5.57 13.95
N VAL A 84 11.04 6.27 13.67
CA VAL A 84 10.35 7.20 14.58
C VAL A 84 11.23 8.40 14.99
N GLN A 85 12.20 8.75 14.17
CA GLN A 85 13.10 9.89 14.33
C GLN A 85 12.68 11.03 13.38
N GLU A 86 11.46 11.56 13.62
CA GLU A 86 10.84 12.55 12.72
C GLU A 86 11.65 13.86 12.63
N GLN A 87 12.26 14.32 13.73
CA GLN A 87 13.04 15.56 13.73
C GLN A 87 14.33 15.41 12.93
N GLU A 88 14.97 14.25 13.01
CA GLU A 88 16.16 13.87 12.25
C GLU A 88 15.81 13.82 10.76
N ALA A 89 14.71 13.17 10.39
CA ALA A 89 14.21 13.14 9.01
C ALA A 89 14.00 14.55 8.42
N ILE A 90 13.39 15.45 9.19
CA ILE A 90 13.22 16.87 8.80
C ILE A 90 14.59 17.56 8.68
N CYS A 91 15.50 17.33 9.62
CA CYS A 91 16.84 17.92 9.59
C CYS A 91 17.64 17.47 8.36
N THR A 92 17.56 16.19 8.00
CA THR A 92 18.22 15.62 6.82
C THR A 92 17.69 16.26 5.54
N LEU A 93 16.37 16.34 5.36
CA LEU A 93 15.78 17.01 4.19
C LEU A 93 16.19 18.49 4.11
N ARG A 94 16.21 19.20 5.25
CA ARG A 94 16.68 20.58 5.32
C ARG A 94 18.16 20.72 4.93
N ASP A 95 19.01 19.79 5.37
CA ASP A 95 20.43 19.76 5.00
C ASP A 95 20.61 19.56 3.48
N GLY A 96 19.88 18.63 2.89
CA GLY A 96 19.87 18.41 1.44
C GLY A 96 19.48 19.67 0.66
N ILE A 97 18.47 20.41 1.13
CA ILE A 97 18.06 21.69 0.53
C ILE A 97 19.18 22.74 0.65
N LYS A 98 19.85 22.83 1.81
CA LYS A 98 21.00 23.74 2.03
C LYS A 98 22.18 23.40 1.13
N LYS A 99 22.41 22.11 0.86
CA LYS A 99 23.43 21.60 -0.06
C LYS A 99 23.07 21.75 -1.54
N GLY A 100 21.94 22.37 -1.86
CA GLY A 100 21.58 22.76 -3.22
C GLY A 100 20.62 21.81 -3.95
N ILE A 101 20.09 20.78 -3.28
CA ILE A 101 19.09 19.90 -3.90
C ILE A 101 17.74 20.64 -3.92
N ARG A 102 17.33 21.08 -5.11
CA ARG A 102 16.17 21.97 -5.34
C ARG A 102 15.26 21.41 -6.43
N ASN A 103 14.68 20.24 -6.21
CA ASN A 103 13.64 19.68 -7.07
C ASN A 103 12.28 19.71 -6.35
N VAL A 104 11.21 19.48 -7.12
CA VAL A 104 9.83 19.54 -6.64
C VAL A 104 9.61 18.51 -5.55
N GLU A 105 10.08 17.28 -5.75
CA GLU A 105 9.87 16.15 -4.85
C GLU A 105 10.47 16.40 -3.46
N VAL A 106 11.64 17.06 -3.37
CA VAL A 106 12.27 17.41 -2.09
C VAL A 106 11.45 18.42 -1.34
N TYR A 107 10.89 19.42 -2.03
CA TYR A 107 10.01 20.40 -1.40
C TYR A 107 8.70 19.77 -0.94
N GLN A 108 8.12 18.86 -1.73
CA GLN A 108 6.94 18.12 -1.35
C GLN A 108 7.18 17.30 -0.08
N LYS A 109 8.26 16.52 -0.05
CA LYS A 109 8.59 15.66 1.09
C LYS A 109 8.89 16.47 2.36
N TYR A 110 9.62 17.58 2.23
CA TYR A 110 9.88 18.48 3.36
C TYR A 110 8.60 19.11 3.90
N ALA A 111 7.69 19.56 3.03
CA ALA A 111 6.41 20.12 3.44
C ALA A 111 5.54 19.08 4.17
N GLU A 112 5.47 17.85 3.65
CA GLU A 112 4.75 16.74 4.28
C GLU A 112 5.26 16.43 5.69
N TYR A 113 6.58 16.40 5.89
CA TYR A 113 7.17 16.09 7.21
C TYR A 113 7.05 17.26 8.18
N THR A 114 6.85 18.48 7.69
CA THR A 114 6.70 19.68 8.55
C THR A 114 5.25 20.08 8.78
N LYS A 115 4.26 19.46 8.13
CA LYS A 115 2.85 19.90 8.17
C LYS A 115 2.24 19.97 9.57
N ARG A 116 2.62 19.07 10.47
CA ARG A 116 2.10 19.02 11.85
C ARG A 116 2.88 19.94 12.79
N SER A 117 4.20 19.90 12.71
CA SER A 117 5.08 20.56 13.67
C SER A 117 5.38 22.02 13.31
N ARG A 118 5.41 22.36 12.02
CA ARG A 118 5.77 23.69 11.49
C ARG A 118 4.90 24.09 10.29
N PRO A 119 3.60 24.38 10.47
CA PRO A 119 2.68 24.72 9.38
C PRO A 119 3.15 25.89 8.50
N ALA A 120 3.81 26.89 9.08
CA ALA A 120 4.36 28.02 8.33
C ALA A 120 5.53 27.62 7.41
N GLU A 121 6.38 26.67 7.83
CA GLU A 121 7.42 26.12 6.96
C GLU A 121 6.80 25.27 5.85
N CYS A 122 5.80 24.45 6.19
CA CYS A 122 5.04 23.66 5.22
C CYS A 122 4.49 24.56 4.10
N GLU A 123 3.77 25.63 4.44
CA GLU A 123 3.23 26.59 3.45
C GLU A 123 4.33 27.21 2.57
N LYS A 124 5.47 27.57 3.15
CA LYS A 124 6.62 28.11 2.41
C LYS A 124 7.15 27.12 1.36
N TYR A 125 7.24 25.84 1.72
CA TYR A 125 7.76 24.82 0.80
C TYR A 125 6.73 24.33 -0.22
N ILE A 126 5.43 24.42 0.08
CA ILE A 126 4.36 24.28 -0.92
C ILE A 126 4.55 25.33 -2.04
N LYS A 127 4.72 26.61 -1.68
CA LYS A 127 4.94 27.69 -2.66
C LYS A 127 6.19 27.45 -3.51
N LYS A 128 7.27 26.94 -2.91
CA LYS A 128 8.49 26.60 -3.66
C LYS A 128 8.29 25.46 -4.66
N ALA A 129 7.56 24.41 -4.27
CA ALA A 129 7.22 23.29 -5.14
C ALA A 129 6.41 23.76 -6.34
N LEU A 130 5.37 24.57 -6.12
CA LEU A 130 4.54 25.15 -7.18
C LEU A 130 5.37 25.95 -8.19
N ILE A 131 6.24 26.85 -7.70
CA ILE A 131 7.13 27.66 -8.56
C ILE A 131 8.08 26.77 -9.38
N HIS A 132 8.69 25.75 -8.76
CA HIS A 132 9.64 24.87 -9.47
C HIS A 132 8.95 23.93 -10.46
N SER A 133 7.69 23.58 -10.22
CA SER A 133 6.90 22.74 -11.11
C SER A 133 6.25 23.50 -12.28
N ASP A 134 6.45 24.82 -12.35
CA ASP A 134 5.72 25.71 -13.27
C ASP A 134 4.19 25.52 -13.20
N ASN A 135 3.69 25.37 -11.96
CA ASN A 135 2.27 25.06 -11.68
C ASN A 135 1.75 23.81 -12.40
N ASP A 136 2.54 22.73 -12.42
CA ASP A 136 2.06 21.42 -12.87
C ASP A 136 0.74 21.03 -12.16
N PRO A 137 -0.30 20.58 -12.89
CA PRO A 137 -1.61 20.28 -12.30
C PRO A 137 -1.57 19.24 -11.16
N ASN A 138 -0.70 18.23 -11.24
CA ASN A 138 -0.60 17.22 -10.17
C ASN A 138 0.06 17.81 -8.92
N VAL A 139 1.06 18.68 -9.10
CA VAL A 139 1.67 19.41 -7.98
C VAL A 139 0.70 20.41 -7.37
N MET A 140 -0.14 21.07 -8.18
CA MET A 140 -1.22 21.93 -7.68
C MET A 140 -2.26 21.15 -6.87
N LEU A 141 -2.66 19.95 -7.32
CA LEU A 141 -3.59 19.09 -6.60
C LEU A 141 -3.02 18.63 -5.25
N TRP A 142 -1.75 18.22 -5.25
CA TRP A 142 -1.01 17.90 -4.02
C TRP A 142 -0.96 19.12 -3.07
N ALA A 143 -0.59 20.29 -3.59
CA ALA A 143 -0.47 21.52 -2.82
C ALA A 143 -1.80 21.94 -2.20
N MET A 144 -2.90 21.88 -2.97
CA MET A 144 -4.26 22.17 -2.50
C MET A 144 -4.64 21.24 -1.35
N THR A 145 -4.43 19.93 -1.51
CA THR A 145 -4.75 18.93 -0.49
C THR A 145 -3.95 19.17 0.80
N LEU A 146 -2.66 19.48 0.68
CA LEU A 146 -1.80 19.75 1.82
C LEU A 146 -2.17 21.06 2.52
N LEU A 147 -2.52 22.12 1.77
CA LEU A 147 -3.01 23.39 2.31
C LEU A 147 -4.30 23.23 3.12
N TYR A 148 -5.26 22.44 2.63
CA TYR A 148 -6.46 22.10 3.42
C TYR A 148 -6.08 21.42 4.74
N SER A 149 -5.13 20.49 4.71
CA SER A 149 -4.71 19.74 5.91
C SER A 149 -4.05 20.60 6.99
N ILE A 150 -3.47 21.76 6.62
CA ILE A 150 -2.87 22.73 7.55
C ILE A 150 -3.76 23.94 7.84
N GLY A 151 -5.05 23.89 7.44
CA GLY A 151 -6.03 24.94 7.70
C GLY A 151 -5.90 26.19 6.83
N LYS A 152 -5.23 26.11 5.68
CA LYS A 152 -5.03 27.22 4.72
C LYS A 152 -6.07 27.18 3.61
N SER A 153 -7.35 27.18 4.01
CA SER A 153 -8.49 27.01 3.11
C SER A 153 -8.58 28.05 1.99
N ASP A 154 -8.22 29.32 2.26
CA ASP A 154 -8.26 30.39 1.26
C ASP A 154 -7.26 30.10 0.12
N ALA A 155 -6.00 29.81 0.49
CA ALA A 155 -4.95 29.46 -0.47
C ALA A 155 -5.25 28.15 -1.22
N ALA A 156 -5.86 27.16 -0.54
CA ALA A 156 -6.31 25.93 -1.19
C ALA A 156 -7.43 26.21 -2.21
N SER A 157 -8.38 27.08 -1.86
CA SER A 157 -9.51 27.44 -2.73
C SER A 157 -9.04 28.22 -3.97
N GLU A 158 -8.03 29.07 -3.85
CA GLU A 158 -7.40 29.71 -5.02
C GLU A 158 -6.79 28.69 -5.99
N LEU A 159 -6.15 27.64 -5.47
CA LEU A 159 -5.63 26.56 -6.31
C LEU A 159 -6.74 25.73 -6.95
N LEU A 160 -7.83 25.47 -6.23
CA LEU A 160 -9.00 24.77 -6.76
C LEU A 160 -9.58 25.51 -7.98
N VAL A 161 -9.78 26.83 -7.88
CA VAL A 161 -10.29 27.65 -8.99
C VAL A 161 -9.36 27.58 -10.20
N LYS A 162 -8.04 27.65 -9.98
CA LYS A 162 -7.05 27.52 -11.07
C LYS A 162 -7.08 26.13 -11.71
N LEU A 163 -7.17 25.08 -10.90
CA LEU A 163 -7.27 23.70 -11.37
C LEU A 163 -8.53 23.45 -12.20
N GLN A 164 -9.68 24.00 -11.77
CA GLN A 164 -10.94 23.92 -12.51
C GLN A 164 -10.87 24.61 -13.89
N ALA A 165 -10.07 25.68 -14.02
CA ALA A 165 -9.87 26.37 -15.29
C ALA A 165 -8.91 25.62 -16.23
N LEU A 166 -8.11 24.69 -15.71
CA LEU A 166 -7.24 23.84 -16.50
C LEU A 166 -8.08 22.64 -16.97
N ASP A 167 -8.63 22.73 -18.18
CA ASP A 167 -9.39 21.70 -18.91
C ASP A 167 -8.60 20.39 -19.18
N LYS A 168 -7.46 20.20 -18.51
CA LYS A 168 -6.51 19.09 -18.61
C LYS A 168 -6.38 18.29 -17.32
N ALA A 169 -7.13 18.64 -16.29
CA ALA A 169 -7.06 17.97 -15.02
C ALA A 169 -8.06 16.81 -15.03
N ASP A 170 -7.63 15.60 -15.44
CA ASP A 170 -8.39 14.34 -15.32
C ASP A 170 -8.92 14.06 -13.89
N CYS A 171 -8.54 14.89 -12.92
CA CYS A 171 -8.98 14.84 -11.54
C CYS A 171 -10.29 15.58 -11.23
N PHE A 172 -10.87 16.37 -12.15
CA PHE A 172 -12.15 17.05 -11.92
C PHE A 172 -13.17 16.77 -13.03
N LYS A 173 -14.37 16.31 -12.61
CA LYS A 173 -15.54 16.22 -13.48
C LYS A 173 -16.59 17.22 -13.01
N THR A 174 -16.89 18.21 -13.83
CA THR A 174 -18.00 19.15 -13.57
C THR A 174 -19.31 18.43 -13.84
N LEU A 175 -20.17 18.36 -12.83
CA LEU A 175 -21.49 17.75 -12.90
C LEU A 175 -22.50 18.71 -12.27
N THR A 176 -23.69 18.77 -12.86
CA THR A 176 -24.86 19.40 -12.23
C THR A 176 -25.33 18.55 -11.04
N PHE A 177 -26.06 19.18 -10.10
CA PHE A 177 -26.67 18.45 -8.99
C PHE A 177 -27.56 17.29 -9.48
N LYS A 178 -28.28 17.50 -10.58
CA LYS A 178 -29.11 16.46 -11.22
C LYS A 178 -28.26 15.28 -11.69
N GLU A 179 -27.14 15.54 -12.38
CA GLU A 179 -26.23 14.47 -12.83
C GLU A 179 -25.56 13.73 -11.66
N VAL A 180 -25.24 14.43 -10.56
CA VAL A 180 -24.74 13.79 -9.34
C VAL A 180 -25.80 12.86 -8.75
N MET A 181 -27.05 13.32 -8.62
CA MET A 181 -28.14 12.49 -8.12
C MET A 181 -28.40 11.28 -9.04
N GLU A 182 -28.43 11.47 -10.36
CA GLU A 182 -28.58 10.37 -11.32
C GLU A 182 -27.43 9.36 -11.22
N LEU A 183 -26.19 9.81 -11.00
CA LEU A 183 -25.05 8.92 -10.78
C LEU A 183 -25.18 8.13 -9.47
N LEU A 184 -25.63 8.78 -8.39
CA LEU A 184 -25.86 8.12 -7.10
C LEU A 184 -26.98 7.08 -7.22
N ASP A 185 -28.11 7.44 -7.79
CA ASP A 185 -29.27 6.54 -7.99
C ASP A 185 -28.88 5.34 -8.87
N LYS A 186 -28.17 5.59 -9.97
CA LYS A 186 -27.67 4.52 -10.84
C LYS A 186 -26.69 3.61 -10.09
N THR A 187 -25.77 4.18 -9.31
CA THR A 187 -24.81 3.42 -8.51
C THR A 187 -25.52 2.56 -7.46
N GLU A 188 -26.57 3.09 -6.83
CA GLU A 188 -27.40 2.36 -5.86
C GLU A 188 -28.19 1.23 -6.52
N GLU A 189 -28.85 1.49 -7.66
CA GLU A 189 -29.61 0.49 -8.40
C GLU A 189 -28.71 -0.67 -8.88
N GLU A 190 -27.55 -0.34 -9.44
CA GLU A 190 -26.58 -1.35 -9.85
C GLU A 190 -26.01 -2.11 -8.64
N SER A 191 -25.75 -1.42 -7.53
CA SER A 191 -25.28 -2.06 -6.29
C SER A 191 -26.31 -3.05 -5.75
N LYS A 192 -27.59 -2.67 -5.74
CA LYS A 192 -28.70 -3.52 -5.32
C LYS A 192 -28.86 -4.73 -6.24
N LYS A 193 -28.84 -4.54 -7.56
CA LYS A 193 -28.86 -5.65 -8.55
C LYS A 193 -27.71 -6.64 -8.33
N ARG A 194 -26.48 -6.12 -8.15
CA ARG A 194 -25.30 -6.95 -7.86
C ARG A 194 -25.45 -7.72 -6.55
N TYR A 195 -25.96 -7.07 -5.51
CA TYR A 195 -26.21 -7.70 -4.22
C TYR A 195 -27.29 -8.79 -4.30
N GLU A 196 -28.37 -8.57 -5.06
CA GLU A 196 -29.41 -9.58 -5.28
C GLU A 196 -28.86 -10.81 -6.02
N MET A 197 -28.17 -10.62 -7.15
CA MET A 197 -27.50 -11.71 -7.88
C MET A 197 -26.52 -12.48 -6.98
N TYR A 198 -25.78 -11.75 -6.14
CA TYR A 198 -24.89 -12.34 -5.15
C TYR A 198 -25.66 -13.22 -4.16
N THR A 199 -26.71 -12.71 -3.51
CA THR A 199 -27.49 -13.48 -2.51
C THR A 199 -28.18 -14.72 -3.09
N LYS A 200 -28.46 -14.73 -4.40
CA LYS A 200 -29.03 -15.86 -5.15
C LYS A 200 -28.01 -16.86 -5.65
N CYS A 201 -26.72 -16.70 -5.33
CA CYS A 201 -25.64 -17.57 -5.80
C CYS A 201 -25.39 -17.49 -7.33
N GLU A 202 -25.89 -16.46 -8.01
CA GLU A 202 -25.75 -16.29 -9.47
C GLU A 202 -24.43 -15.59 -9.83
N PHE A 203 -23.75 -15.01 -8.85
CA PHE A 203 -22.54 -14.23 -9.03
C PHE A 203 -21.50 -14.53 -7.93
N PRO A 204 -20.28 -15.01 -8.26
CA PRO A 204 -19.28 -15.32 -7.25
C PRO A 204 -18.68 -14.04 -6.63
N TYR A 205 -18.29 -14.12 -5.36
CA TYR A 205 -17.87 -12.94 -4.59
C TYR A 205 -16.67 -12.18 -5.19
N HIS A 206 -15.68 -12.88 -5.74
CA HIS A 206 -14.53 -12.23 -6.38
C HIS A 206 -14.96 -11.36 -7.57
N MET A 207 -15.96 -11.79 -8.36
CA MET A 207 -16.54 -10.98 -9.44
C MET A 207 -17.36 -9.81 -8.87
N PHE A 208 -18.07 -10.01 -7.75
CA PHE A 208 -18.77 -8.92 -7.04
C PHE A 208 -17.79 -7.83 -6.58
N PHE A 209 -16.64 -8.24 -6.04
CA PHE A 209 -15.58 -7.34 -5.63
C PHE A 209 -14.97 -6.58 -6.82
N ASP A 210 -14.67 -7.28 -7.92
CA ASP A 210 -14.12 -6.67 -9.15
C ASP A 210 -15.06 -5.61 -9.74
N CYS A 211 -16.37 -5.86 -9.72
CA CYS A 211 -17.37 -4.91 -10.23
C CYS A 211 -17.56 -3.66 -9.34
N SER A 212 -16.96 -3.58 -8.15
CA SER A 212 -17.04 -2.40 -7.29
C SER A 212 -16.12 -1.24 -7.73
N GLY A 213 -15.27 -1.46 -8.74
CA GLY A 213 -14.50 -0.41 -9.42
C GLY A 213 -13.28 0.14 -8.66
N ASN A 214 -13.11 -0.20 -7.38
CA ASN A 214 -12.00 0.31 -6.56
C ASN A 214 -10.69 -0.48 -6.75
N SER A 215 -10.77 -1.78 -7.01
CA SER A 215 -9.64 -2.67 -7.31
C SER A 215 -10.18 -4.05 -7.71
N SER A 216 -9.42 -4.84 -8.50
CA SER A 216 -9.77 -6.25 -8.65
C SER A 216 -9.40 -7.01 -7.38
N TYR A 217 -10.18 -8.02 -7.04
CA TYR A 217 -9.96 -8.99 -5.99
C TYR A 217 -8.59 -9.66 -6.15
N THR A 218 -8.21 -9.94 -7.40
CA THR A 218 -6.87 -10.43 -7.73
C THR A 218 -5.78 -9.43 -7.34
N LEU A 219 -5.95 -8.15 -7.71
CA LEU A 219 -5.01 -7.08 -7.34
C LEU A 219 -4.97 -6.90 -5.81
N TYR A 220 -6.12 -6.92 -5.14
CA TYR A 220 -6.21 -6.85 -3.69
C TYR A 220 -5.47 -8.01 -3.01
N CYS A 221 -5.68 -9.25 -3.47
CA CYS A 221 -4.95 -10.42 -2.99
C CYS A 221 -3.45 -10.33 -3.26
N GLN A 222 -3.04 -9.83 -4.44
CA GLN A 222 -1.64 -9.63 -4.79
C GLN A 222 -0.99 -8.53 -3.97
N GLN A 223 -1.70 -7.44 -3.68
CA GLN A 223 -1.27 -6.38 -2.79
C GLN A 223 -1.15 -6.88 -1.35
N LEU A 224 -2.11 -7.65 -0.84
CA LEU A 224 -2.03 -8.30 0.47
C LEU A 224 -0.86 -9.27 0.57
N TRP A 225 -0.68 -10.12 -0.44
CA TRP A 225 0.44 -11.06 -0.53
C TRP A 225 1.77 -10.31 -0.52
N SER A 226 1.92 -9.30 -1.38
CA SER A 226 3.11 -8.45 -1.46
C SER A 226 3.33 -7.72 -0.14
N ASN A 227 2.29 -7.17 0.47
CA ASN A 227 2.35 -6.50 1.77
C ASN A 227 2.81 -7.45 2.88
N ASN A 228 2.38 -8.71 2.89
CA ASN A 228 2.77 -9.71 3.88
C ASN A 228 4.18 -10.27 3.71
N ILE A 229 4.67 -10.28 2.47
CA ILE A 229 6.05 -10.60 2.15
C ILE A 229 6.96 -9.42 2.51
N ASN A 230 6.53 -8.20 2.21
CA ASN A 230 7.37 -7.01 2.26
C ASN A 230 7.35 -6.30 3.63
N ASN A 231 6.38 -6.60 4.51
CA ASN A 231 6.29 -6.02 5.83
C ASN A 231 6.39 -7.08 6.94
N SER A 232 7.32 -6.86 7.88
CA SER A 232 7.56 -7.73 9.04
C SER A 232 6.61 -7.46 10.21
N VAL A 233 5.92 -6.31 10.21
CA VAL A 233 4.97 -5.87 11.25
C VAL A 233 3.63 -5.55 10.58
N ARG A 234 2.51 -5.93 11.21
CA ARG A 234 1.14 -5.83 10.66
C ARG A 234 0.91 -6.67 9.40
N LYS A 235 1.44 -7.90 9.37
CA LYS A 235 1.00 -8.90 8.39
C LYS A 235 -0.52 -9.01 8.45
N GLN A 236 -1.17 -8.68 7.34
CA GLN A 236 -2.60 -8.78 7.20
C GLN A 236 -2.89 -10.22 6.83
N LEU A 237 -3.72 -10.94 7.58
CA LEU A 237 -4.11 -12.29 7.16
C LEU A 237 -4.60 -12.19 5.70
N LEU A 238 -4.04 -13.02 4.82
CA LEU A 238 -4.70 -13.29 3.54
C LEU A 238 -6.08 -13.79 3.97
N LEU A 239 -7.12 -13.01 3.67
CA LEU A 239 -8.46 -13.23 4.20
C LEU A 239 -8.97 -14.58 3.70
N THR A 240 -8.57 -15.64 4.38
CA THR A 240 -9.23 -16.95 4.39
C THR A 240 -10.49 -16.85 5.26
N SER A 241 -10.61 -15.79 6.06
CA SER A 241 -11.81 -15.40 6.78
C SER A 241 -12.82 -14.72 5.84
N PHE A 242 -13.58 -15.58 5.18
CA PHE A 242 -15.03 -15.60 5.25
C PHE A 242 -15.75 -14.27 5.53
N GLY A 243 -16.42 -13.67 4.53
CA GLY A 243 -17.55 -12.72 4.72
C GLY A 243 -17.36 -11.54 5.69
N GLY A 244 -16.13 -11.18 6.05
CA GLY A 244 -15.85 -10.15 7.07
C GLY A 244 -15.92 -10.63 8.54
N HIS A 245 -16.00 -11.94 8.81
CA HIS A 245 -15.98 -12.47 10.18
C HIS A 245 -14.77 -13.37 10.43
N SER A 246 -13.94 -12.99 11.40
CA SER A 246 -12.86 -13.80 11.95
C SER A 246 -13.45 -14.95 12.79
N ALA A 247 -13.31 -16.19 12.33
CA ALA A 247 -13.60 -17.34 13.18
C ALA A 247 -12.41 -17.63 14.10
N SER A 248 -12.69 -17.92 15.36
CA SER A 248 -11.62 -18.24 16.33
C SER A 248 -11.03 -19.63 16.06
N ILE A 249 -9.77 -19.85 16.48
CA ILE A 249 -9.11 -21.17 16.42
C ILE A 249 -9.95 -22.23 17.16
N GLU A 250 -10.63 -21.84 18.24
CA GLU A 250 -11.50 -22.71 19.02
C GLU A 250 -12.73 -23.15 18.24
N GLU A 251 -13.30 -22.29 17.39
CA GLU A 251 -14.42 -22.63 16.51
C GLU A 251 -13.98 -23.55 15.38
N ILE A 252 -12.81 -23.32 14.79
CA ILE A 252 -12.22 -24.18 13.75
C ILE A 252 -12.01 -25.60 14.30
N LYS A 253 -11.45 -25.72 15.51
CA LYS A 253 -11.22 -27.02 16.15
C LYS A 253 -12.51 -27.81 16.40
N LYS A 254 -13.64 -27.14 16.64
CA LYS A 254 -14.94 -27.79 16.88
C LYS A 254 -15.53 -28.44 15.63
N THR A 255 -15.15 -27.98 14.44
CA THR A 255 -15.72 -28.47 13.17
C THR A 255 -14.83 -29.48 12.47
N LEU A 256 -13.58 -29.68 12.92
CA LEU A 256 -12.67 -30.71 12.39
C LEU A 256 -13.35 -32.09 12.39
N GLY A 257 -13.21 -32.83 11.29
CA GLY A 257 -13.87 -34.11 11.07
C GLY A 257 -15.39 -34.03 10.81
N GLN A 258 -15.96 -32.84 10.70
CA GLN A 258 -17.38 -32.64 10.40
C GLN A 258 -17.56 -32.03 9.01
N ALA A 259 -18.46 -31.07 8.85
CA ALA A 259 -18.66 -30.32 7.61
C ALA A 259 -18.06 -28.92 7.72
N ILE A 260 -17.47 -28.44 6.62
CA ILE A 260 -17.10 -27.05 6.42
C ILE A 260 -17.96 -26.46 5.30
N THR A 261 -18.44 -25.24 5.50
CA THR A 261 -19.13 -24.48 4.43
C THR A 261 -18.16 -23.44 3.88
N VAL A 262 -17.95 -23.46 2.56
CA VAL A 262 -17.07 -22.54 1.83
C VAL A 262 -17.85 -21.87 0.71
N ASP A 263 -17.44 -20.67 0.29
CA ASP A 263 -17.95 -20.08 -0.95
C ASP A 263 -17.17 -20.63 -2.17
N PHE A 264 -17.74 -20.43 -3.36
CA PHE A 264 -17.14 -20.93 -4.60
C PHE A 264 -15.73 -20.39 -4.88
N SER A 265 -15.44 -19.14 -4.50
CA SER A 265 -14.12 -18.52 -4.71
C SER A 265 -13.08 -19.14 -3.78
N SER A 266 -13.44 -19.40 -2.52
CA SER A 266 -12.58 -20.12 -1.58
C SER A 266 -12.19 -21.51 -2.10
N LEU A 267 -13.12 -22.22 -2.73
CA LEU A 267 -12.84 -23.51 -3.35
C LEU A 267 -11.83 -23.39 -4.51
N ILE A 268 -11.96 -22.35 -5.34
CA ILE A 268 -11.00 -22.06 -6.42
C ILE A 268 -9.60 -21.79 -5.84
N HIS A 269 -9.50 -20.98 -4.78
CA HIS A 269 -8.23 -20.70 -4.13
C HIS A 269 -7.60 -21.94 -3.49
N MET A 270 -8.38 -22.76 -2.79
CA MET A 270 -7.90 -24.02 -2.22
C MET A 270 -7.32 -24.93 -3.30
N LYS A 271 -7.96 -24.98 -4.48
CA LYS A 271 -7.45 -25.72 -5.62
C LYS A 271 -6.19 -25.09 -6.22
N HIS A 272 -6.16 -23.78 -6.37
CA HIS A 272 -5.02 -23.05 -6.94
C HIS A 272 -3.76 -23.16 -6.08
N PHE A 273 -3.91 -23.13 -4.76
CA PHE A 273 -2.81 -23.28 -3.80
C PHE A 273 -2.50 -24.73 -3.47
N GLU A 274 -3.13 -25.70 -4.15
CA GLU A 274 -2.91 -27.13 -3.94
C GLU A 274 -3.18 -27.63 -2.50
N ILE A 275 -3.94 -26.87 -1.71
CA ILE A 275 -4.31 -27.21 -0.31
C ILE A 275 -5.67 -27.90 -0.20
N LEU A 276 -6.39 -28.07 -1.30
CA LEU A 276 -7.76 -28.61 -1.27
C LEU A 276 -7.80 -30.04 -0.70
N ASP A 277 -6.80 -30.86 -1.00
CA ASP A 277 -6.72 -32.23 -0.49
C ASP A 277 -6.36 -32.27 1.00
N ASP A 278 -5.52 -31.35 1.47
CA ASP A 278 -5.25 -31.17 2.90
C ASP A 278 -6.52 -30.76 3.65
N ILE A 279 -7.32 -29.84 3.10
CA ILE A 279 -8.61 -29.44 3.67
C ILE A 279 -9.59 -30.61 3.68
N ARG A 280 -9.64 -31.41 2.61
CA ARG A 280 -10.46 -32.64 2.57
C ARG A 280 -10.05 -33.67 3.61
N SER A 281 -8.77 -33.74 3.96
CA SER A 281 -8.30 -34.63 5.02
C SER A 281 -8.78 -34.21 6.41
N CYS A 282 -9.03 -32.91 6.58
CA CYS A 282 -9.43 -32.31 7.85
C CYS A 282 -10.95 -32.26 8.06
N TRP A 283 -11.76 -32.23 6.99
CA TRP A 283 -13.22 -32.19 7.06
C TRP A 283 -13.88 -33.22 6.14
N ASN A 284 -14.81 -34.00 6.70
CA ASN A 284 -15.50 -35.09 6.01
C ASN A 284 -16.49 -34.62 4.94
N LYS A 285 -16.94 -33.35 4.99
CA LYS A 285 -17.89 -32.79 4.03
C LYS A 285 -17.58 -31.31 3.74
N ILE A 286 -17.58 -30.94 2.46
CA ILE A 286 -17.50 -29.55 2.03
C ILE A 286 -18.86 -29.14 1.46
N ILE A 287 -19.47 -28.09 2.02
CA ILE A 287 -20.72 -27.50 1.56
C ILE A 287 -20.38 -26.20 0.83
N ILE A 288 -20.87 -26.02 -0.39
CA ILE A 288 -20.65 -24.79 -1.15
C ILE A 288 -21.87 -23.90 -0.93
N SER A 289 -21.67 -22.74 -0.29
CA SER A 289 -22.70 -21.69 -0.22
C SER A 289 -22.47 -20.69 -1.33
N GLY A 290 -23.53 -20.17 -1.93
CA GLY A 290 -23.42 -18.98 -2.77
C GLY A 290 -23.93 -17.70 -2.12
N ASN A 291 -24.20 -17.70 -0.81
CA ASN A 291 -24.49 -16.48 -0.03
C ASN A 291 -23.47 -16.31 1.12
N ILE A 292 -22.79 -15.15 1.18
CA ILE A 292 -21.79 -14.85 2.23
C ILE A 292 -22.44 -14.79 3.60
N ASN A 293 -23.67 -14.33 3.72
CA ASN A 293 -24.28 -14.16 5.03
C ASN A 293 -24.62 -15.53 5.68
N VAL A 294 -24.65 -16.61 4.91
CA VAL A 294 -25.03 -17.96 5.34
C VAL A 294 -23.82 -18.82 5.73
N CYS A 295 -22.62 -18.45 5.30
CA CYS A 295 -21.42 -19.19 5.65
C CYS A 295 -21.00 -18.86 7.08
N ARG A 296 -21.56 -19.58 8.03
CA ARG A 296 -21.23 -19.50 9.44
C ARG A 296 -20.47 -20.76 9.80
N MET A 297 -19.24 -20.64 10.32
CA MET A 297 -18.61 -21.75 11.06
C MET A 297 -19.33 -21.91 12.40
N PHE A 298 -20.56 -22.42 12.37
CA PHE A 298 -21.33 -22.68 13.57
C PHE A 298 -21.81 -24.12 13.61
N GLY A 299 -21.33 -24.84 14.63
CA GLY A 299 -22.17 -25.79 15.35
C GLY A 299 -23.21 -25.02 16.17
N ARG A 300 -24.33 -24.63 15.57
CA ARG A 300 -25.62 -24.42 16.26
C ARG A 300 -26.75 -24.78 15.30
N ARG A 301 -27.74 -25.49 15.84
CA ARG A 301 -28.96 -25.96 15.17
C ARG A 301 -29.51 -24.93 14.18
N ALA A 302 -29.92 -25.41 13.01
CA ALA A 302 -30.75 -24.68 12.07
C ALA A 302 -31.92 -24.01 12.80
N PRO A 303 -32.11 -22.68 12.70
CA PRO A 303 -33.41 -22.09 12.94
C PRO A 303 -34.30 -22.49 11.78
N GLY A 304 -35.44 -23.08 12.11
CA GLY A 304 -36.46 -23.44 11.15
C GLY A 304 -37.01 -22.22 10.41
N ALA A 305 -37.64 -22.53 9.27
CA ALA A 305 -38.76 -21.84 8.65
C ALA A 305 -39.09 -20.43 9.18
N PHE A 306 -38.89 -19.44 8.32
CA PHE A 306 -39.79 -18.30 8.18
C PHE A 306 -40.28 -18.35 6.71
N GLY A 307 -41.56 -18.47 6.36
CA GLY A 307 -42.77 -18.24 7.14
C GLY A 307 -43.11 -16.75 7.17
N CYS A 308 -43.77 -16.31 6.08
CA CYS A 308 -44.26 -14.96 5.74
C CYS A 308 -43.21 -13.92 5.35
#